data_AF-A0A3A6P7Y0-F1
#
_entry.id   AF-A0A3A6P7Y0-F1
#
_cell.length_a   1.000
_cell.length_b   1.000
_cell.length_c   1.000
_cell.angle_alpha   90.00
_cell.angle_beta   90.00
_cell.angle_gamma   90.00
#
_symmetry.space_group_name_H-M   'P 1'
#
loop_
_entity.id
_entity.type
_entity.pdbx_description
1 polymer ?
#
loop_
_entity_poly.entity_id
_entity_poly.type
_entity_poly.pdbx_seq_one_letter_code
_entity_poly.pdbx_strand_id
1 'polypeptide(L)'
;MRCSFSNVAAVREDLMKMNLTMLKNIILLLVVLLFSVSCSVISREIRNEAMAPMPFKTLIENAGQYTGQTVILGGFILSTENKADETLVSVLQTPLSSMDYPYDKDQSEGRFVVVHKGFLDPEVYRQNRRITVAGTIAGFRTEQIGSCPYACLTIESRQVYLWPKNLHRNYYWDDPYWRHDPFYWYGGPYHDPYYGGYYRAYRYYPSLRYAPVYPGFHPYDPYWDE
;
A
#
# COMPACT_ATOMS: atom_id res chain seq x y z
N MET A 1 -48.26 -8.85 35.47
CA MET A 1 -47.68 -8.05 34.36
C MET A 1 -47.46 -8.97 33.17
N ARG A 2 -48.33 -8.90 32.14
CA ARG A 2 -48.16 -9.63 30.88
C ARG A 2 -47.66 -8.63 29.84
N CYS A 3 -46.42 -8.77 29.37
CA CYS A 3 -45.92 -8.00 28.24
C CYS A 3 -46.49 -8.57 26.93
N SER A 4 -46.99 -7.66 26.10
CA SER A 4 -47.71 -7.88 24.86
C SER A 4 -46.79 -8.43 23.76
N PHE A 5 -47.14 -9.60 23.22
CA PHE A 5 -46.54 -10.22 22.01
C PHE A 5 -47.23 -9.73 20.71
N SER A 6 -47.65 -8.46 20.65
CA SER A 6 -48.43 -7.92 19.52
C SER A 6 -47.58 -7.52 18.30
N ASN A 7 -46.27 -7.26 18.46
CA ASN A 7 -45.49 -6.63 17.38
C ASN A 7 -44.88 -7.62 16.37
N VAL A 8 -44.75 -8.91 16.70
CA VAL A 8 -44.14 -9.90 15.80
C VAL A 8 -45.15 -10.42 14.77
N ALA A 9 -46.43 -10.50 15.13
CA ALA A 9 -47.50 -10.95 14.23
C ALA A 9 -47.79 -9.93 13.12
N ALA A 10 -47.79 -8.63 13.44
CA ALA A 10 -48.05 -7.57 12.47
C ALA A 10 -46.96 -7.48 11.37
N VAL A 11 -45.68 -7.60 11.75
CA VAL A 11 -44.55 -7.60 10.79
C VAL A 11 -44.64 -8.78 9.82
N ARG A 12 -45.16 -9.93 10.29
CA ARG A 12 -45.31 -11.15 9.48
C ARG A 12 -46.41 -11.04 8.42
N GLU A 13 -47.47 -10.27 8.68
CA GLU A 13 -48.56 -10.07 7.70
C GLU A 13 -48.18 -9.07 6.59
N ASP A 14 -47.39 -8.04 6.91
CA ASP A 14 -46.89 -7.10 5.90
C ASP A 14 -45.81 -7.73 5.00
N LEU A 15 -45.00 -8.65 5.54
CA LEU A 15 -44.01 -9.42 4.76
C LEU A 15 -44.63 -10.32 3.69
N MET A 16 -45.88 -10.78 3.85
CA MET A 16 -46.56 -11.64 2.86
C MET A 16 -47.25 -10.86 1.72
N LYS A 17 -47.40 -9.54 1.82
CA LYS A 17 -48.06 -8.70 0.80
C LYS A 17 -47.08 -7.99 -0.14
N MET A 18 -45.77 -8.12 0.11
CA MET A 18 -44.76 -7.53 -0.76
C MET A 18 -44.60 -8.34 -2.03
N ASN A 19 -44.87 -7.69 -3.18
CA ASN A 19 -44.64 -8.25 -4.51
C ASN A 19 -43.23 -8.85 -4.61
N LEU A 20 -43.12 -10.04 -5.23
CA LEU A 20 -41.84 -10.75 -5.38
C LEU A 20 -40.74 -9.86 -6.01
N THR A 21 -41.14 -8.94 -6.88
CA THR A 21 -40.27 -7.93 -7.50
C THR A 21 -39.77 -6.88 -6.51
N MET A 22 -40.63 -6.42 -5.59
CA MET A 22 -40.27 -5.46 -4.54
C MET A 22 -39.38 -6.12 -3.47
N LEU A 23 -39.66 -7.36 -3.08
CA LEU A 23 -38.81 -8.13 -2.16
C LEU A 23 -37.43 -8.39 -2.79
N LYS A 24 -37.38 -8.77 -4.07
CA LYS A 24 -36.11 -8.92 -4.81
C LYS A 24 -35.32 -7.62 -4.87
N ASN A 25 -35.97 -6.48 -5.12
CA ASN A 25 -35.29 -5.18 -5.16
C ASN A 25 -34.77 -4.75 -3.77
N ILE A 26 -35.51 -5.02 -2.70
CA ILE A 26 -35.06 -4.76 -1.32
C ILE A 26 -33.88 -5.67 -0.96
N ILE A 27 -33.93 -6.95 -1.32
CA ILE A 27 -32.80 -7.87 -1.12
C ILE A 27 -31.59 -7.42 -1.93
N LEU A 28 -31.76 -6.98 -3.19
CA LEU A 28 -30.68 -6.44 -4.01
C LEU A 28 -30.06 -5.19 -3.37
N LEU A 29 -30.88 -4.27 -2.86
CA LEU A 29 -30.44 -3.06 -2.16
C LEU A 29 -29.66 -3.40 -0.89
N LEU A 30 -30.14 -4.35 -0.09
CA LEU A 30 -29.46 -4.80 1.13
C LEU A 30 -28.13 -5.48 0.81
N VAL A 31 -28.08 -6.32 -0.23
CA VAL A 31 -26.86 -6.98 -0.71
C VAL A 31 -25.84 -5.94 -1.18
N VAL A 32 -26.26 -4.93 -1.95
CA VAL A 32 -25.38 -3.81 -2.36
C VAL A 32 -24.88 -3.00 -1.16
N LEU A 33 -25.73 -2.75 -0.15
CA LEU A 33 -25.34 -2.04 1.07
C LEU A 33 -24.29 -2.84 1.88
N LEU A 34 -24.47 -4.17 1.97
CA LEU A 34 -23.57 -5.08 2.69
C LEU A 34 -22.16 -5.14 2.09
N PHE A 35 -22.00 -4.88 0.79
CA PHE A 35 -20.69 -4.88 0.12
C PHE A 35 -19.91 -3.56 0.23
N SER A 36 -20.46 -2.53 0.88
CA SER A 36 -19.82 -1.21 0.99
C SER A 36 -18.88 -1.04 2.20
N VAL A 37 -18.46 -2.12 2.85
CA VAL A 37 -17.49 -2.06 3.95
C VAL A 37 -16.07 -1.86 3.39
N SER A 38 -15.67 -0.59 3.22
CA SER A 38 -14.27 -0.26 2.93
C SER A 38 -13.44 -0.37 4.21
N CYS A 39 -12.55 -1.35 4.27
CA CYS A 39 -11.53 -1.45 5.32
C CYS A 39 -10.44 -0.42 5.03
N SER A 40 -10.31 0.58 5.91
CA SER A 40 -9.24 1.57 5.85
C SER A 40 -8.43 1.56 7.12
N VAL A 41 -7.16 1.94 6.98
CA VAL A 41 -6.21 2.04 8.09
C VAL A 41 -6.38 3.34 8.89
N ILE A 42 -7.08 4.33 8.33
CA ILE A 42 -7.43 5.57 9.02
C ILE A 42 -8.70 5.36 9.84
N SER A 43 -8.70 5.87 11.06
CA SER A 43 -9.86 5.81 11.96
C SER A 43 -11.10 6.43 11.30
N ARG A 44 -12.28 5.88 11.60
CA ARG A 44 -13.55 6.33 10.99
C ARG A 44 -13.84 7.79 11.35
N GLU A 45 -13.49 8.17 12.56
CA GLU A 45 -13.67 9.51 13.11
C GLU A 45 -12.91 10.54 12.27
N ILE A 46 -11.59 10.36 12.10
CA ILE A 46 -10.76 11.30 11.31
C ILE A 46 -11.16 11.28 9.85
N ARG A 47 -11.52 10.11 9.31
CA ARG A 47 -11.93 9.98 7.91
C ARG A 47 -13.23 10.73 7.60
N ASN A 48 -14.19 10.74 8.52
CA ASN A 48 -15.45 11.47 8.33
C ASN A 48 -15.25 12.99 8.34
N GLU A 49 -14.19 13.47 8.99
CA GLU A 49 -13.79 14.88 8.99
C GLU A 49 -12.90 15.25 7.80
N ALA A 50 -12.29 14.25 7.15
CA ALA A 50 -11.41 14.46 6.02
C ALA A 50 -12.21 14.93 4.80
N MET A 51 -11.62 15.84 4.03
CA MET A 51 -12.20 16.25 2.76
C MET A 51 -12.24 15.09 1.77
N ALA A 52 -13.13 15.20 0.78
CA ALA A 52 -13.20 14.23 -0.29
C ALA A 52 -11.85 14.09 -1.01
N PRO A 53 -11.41 12.86 -1.36
CA PRO A 53 -10.17 12.66 -2.10
C PRO A 53 -10.16 13.46 -3.40
N MET A 54 -9.05 14.14 -3.66
CA MET A 54 -8.82 14.90 -4.89
C MET A 54 -7.39 14.70 -5.38
N PRO A 55 -7.09 14.99 -6.67
CA PRO A 55 -5.74 14.91 -7.20
C PRO A 55 -4.78 15.78 -6.38
N PHE A 56 -3.59 15.25 -6.09
CA PHE A 56 -2.64 15.93 -5.22
C PHE A 56 -2.13 17.23 -5.84
N LYS A 57 -2.00 17.26 -7.17
CA LYS A 57 -1.63 18.49 -7.89
C LYS A 57 -2.65 19.62 -7.67
N THR A 58 -3.95 19.31 -7.75
CA THR A 58 -5.03 20.28 -7.49
C THR A 58 -5.01 20.79 -6.05
N LEU A 59 -4.69 19.89 -5.11
CA LEU A 59 -4.55 20.24 -3.70
C LEU A 59 -3.42 21.24 -3.48
N ILE A 60 -2.24 21.02 -4.09
CA ILE A 60 -1.10 21.94 -4.01
C ILE A 60 -1.44 23.30 -4.61
N GLU A 61 -1.99 23.34 -5.82
CA GLU A 61 -2.32 24.59 -6.53
C GLU A 61 -3.24 25.51 -5.71
N ASN A 62 -4.07 24.93 -4.84
CA ASN A 62 -5.08 25.65 -4.05
C ASN A 62 -4.90 25.48 -2.53
N ALA A 63 -3.72 25.06 -2.05
CA ALA A 63 -3.53 24.67 -0.65
C ALA A 63 -3.87 25.78 0.36
N GLY A 64 -3.72 27.05 -0.03
CA GLY A 64 -4.14 28.20 0.80
C GLY A 64 -5.63 28.22 1.11
N GLN A 65 -6.48 27.71 0.21
CA GLN A 65 -7.94 27.61 0.43
C GLN A 65 -8.31 26.43 1.36
N TYR A 66 -7.42 25.44 1.46
CA TYR A 66 -7.63 24.20 2.20
C TYR A 66 -6.88 24.16 3.53
N THR A 67 -6.18 25.24 3.90
CA THR A 67 -5.50 25.33 5.19
C THR A 67 -6.48 25.13 6.35
N GLY A 68 -6.10 24.32 7.33
CA GLY A 68 -6.98 23.92 8.44
C GLY A 68 -7.91 22.75 8.14
N GLN A 69 -8.05 22.33 6.87
CA GLN A 69 -8.85 21.16 6.52
C GLN A 69 -8.06 19.85 6.72
N THR A 70 -8.79 18.78 7.03
CA THR A 70 -8.22 17.45 7.21
C THR A 70 -8.13 16.72 5.86
N VAL A 71 -6.97 16.12 5.57
CA VAL A 71 -6.71 15.31 4.38
C VAL A 71 -6.15 13.95 4.75
N ILE A 72 -6.33 12.99 3.84
CA ILE A 72 -5.66 11.70 3.87
C ILE A 72 -4.73 11.64 2.67
N LEU A 73 -3.43 11.59 2.93
CA LEU A 73 -2.38 11.47 1.92
C LEU A 73 -1.46 10.30 2.29
N GLY A 74 -0.71 9.80 1.33
CA GLY A 74 0.29 8.78 1.62
C GLY A 74 1.27 8.61 0.49
N GLY A 75 2.18 7.67 0.67
CA GLY A 75 3.31 7.53 -0.21
C GLY A 75 4.48 6.82 0.45
N PHE A 76 5.68 7.19 0.01
CA PHE A 76 6.93 6.57 0.45
C PHE A 76 7.81 7.57 1.18
N ILE A 77 8.35 7.16 2.32
CA ILE A 77 9.27 8.00 3.10
C ILE A 77 10.55 8.23 2.29
N LEU A 78 10.91 9.50 2.14
CA LEU A 78 12.18 9.95 1.57
C LEU A 78 13.22 10.16 2.66
N SER A 79 12.84 10.82 3.75
CA SER A 79 13.68 11.06 4.92
C SER A 79 12.82 11.27 6.16
N THR A 80 13.42 11.02 7.32
CA THR A 80 12.84 11.28 8.64
C THR A 80 13.89 12.03 9.47
N GLU A 81 13.52 13.20 9.98
CA GLU A 81 14.40 14.06 10.76
C GLU A 81 13.72 14.43 12.08
N ASN A 82 14.39 14.16 13.20
CA ASN A 82 13.91 14.54 14.52
C ASN A 82 14.42 15.94 14.87
N LYS A 83 13.50 16.83 15.22
CA LYS A 83 13.77 18.12 15.85
C LYS A 83 13.53 18.02 17.36
N ALA A 84 13.62 19.14 18.08
CA ALA A 84 13.47 19.17 19.54
C ALA A 84 12.13 18.58 20.01
N ASP A 85 11.02 18.99 19.39
CA ASP A 85 9.66 18.64 19.84
C ASP A 85 8.80 17.98 18.74
N GLU A 86 9.35 17.82 17.55
CA GLU A 86 8.63 17.30 16.38
C GLU A 86 9.52 16.41 15.52
N THR A 87 8.88 15.52 14.77
CA THR A 87 9.52 14.71 13.73
C THR A 87 9.00 15.17 12.37
N LEU A 88 9.94 15.47 11.47
CA LEU A 88 9.66 15.83 10.09
C LEU A 88 9.86 14.62 9.21
N VAL A 89 8.81 14.19 8.53
CA VAL A 89 8.88 13.08 7.57
C VAL A 89 8.61 13.64 6.18
N SER A 90 9.61 13.57 5.31
CA SER A 90 9.44 13.91 3.90
C SER A 90 8.92 12.70 3.13
N VAL A 91 7.87 12.91 2.34
CA VAL A 91 7.14 11.84 1.68
C VAL A 91 7.03 12.11 0.19
N LEU A 92 7.36 11.11 -0.62
CA LEU A 92 7.00 11.06 -2.03
C LEU A 92 5.55 10.64 -2.11
N GLN A 93 4.66 11.54 -2.50
CA GLN A 93 3.23 11.24 -2.58
C GLN A 93 2.96 10.18 -3.63
N THR A 94 1.97 9.31 -3.39
CA THR A 94 1.43 8.42 -4.42
C THR A 94 -0.09 8.30 -4.27
N PRO A 95 -0.81 7.94 -5.34
CA PRO A 95 -2.22 7.59 -5.23
C PRO A 95 -2.47 6.49 -4.20
N LEU A 96 -3.59 6.61 -3.51
CA LEU A 96 -4.02 5.67 -2.48
C LEU A 96 -5.08 4.71 -3.02
N SER A 97 -5.03 3.45 -2.58
CA SER A 97 -6.11 2.50 -2.81
C SER A 97 -7.37 2.84 -2.00
N SER A 98 -8.47 2.12 -2.23
CA SER A 98 -9.67 2.22 -1.39
C SER A 98 -9.42 1.93 0.09
N MET A 99 -8.34 1.20 0.41
CA MET A 99 -7.87 0.87 1.76
C MET A 99 -6.74 1.79 2.26
N ASP A 100 -6.53 2.92 1.58
CA ASP A 100 -5.43 3.87 1.77
C ASP A 100 -4.03 3.32 1.56
N TYR A 101 -3.87 2.26 0.78
CA TYR A 101 -2.56 1.68 0.52
C TYR A 101 -1.81 2.46 -0.57
N PRO A 102 -0.56 2.90 -0.34
CA PRO A 102 0.28 3.54 -1.36
C PRO A 102 0.81 2.52 -2.39
N TYR A 103 0.41 2.65 -3.66
CA TYR A 103 0.73 1.66 -4.70
C TYR A 103 2.11 1.85 -5.34
N ASP A 104 2.23 2.86 -6.21
CA ASP A 104 3.30 2.98 -7.19
C ASP A 104 3.97 4.35 -7.11
N LYS A 105 5.30 4.34 -6.96
CA LYS A 105 6.13 5.54 -6.88
C LYS A 105 6.13 6.33 -8.19
N ASP A 106 5.99 5.64 -9.31
CA ASP A 106 6.06 6.26 -10.63
C ASP A 106 4.82 7.11 -10.95
N GLN A 107 3.74 6.93 -10.16
CA GLN A 107 2.53 7.74 -10.23
C GLN A 107 2.56 8.93 -9.26
N SER A 108 3.72 9.25 -8.69
CA SER A 108 3.87 10.37 -7.78
C SER A 108 3.52 11.70 -8.45
N GLU A 109 2.67 12.49 -7.79
CA GLU A 109 2.35 13.85 -8.23
C GLU A 109 3.16 14.92 -7.47
N GLY A 110 4.06 14.52 -6.57
CA GLY A 110 4.98 15.43 -5.91
C GLY A 110 5.42 14.99 -4.53
N ARG A 111 5.79 15.96 -3.69
CA ARG A 111 6.31 15.73 -2.33
C ARG A 111 5.55 16.57 -1.32
N PHE A 112 5.43 16.04 -0.11
CA PHE A 112 4.91 16.77 1.05
C PHE A 112 5.70 16.42 2.30
N VAL A 113 5.58 17.28 3.30
CA VAL A 113 6.18 17.11 4.61
C VAL A 113 5.08 16.81 5.61
N VAL A 114 5.31 15.80 6.43
CA VAL A 114 4.47 15.47 7.57
C VAL A 114 5.19 15.96 8.82
N VAL A 115 4.53 16.81 9.58
CA VAL A 115 4.97 17.27 10.90
C VAL A 115 4.24 16.43 11.93
N HIS A 116 4.98 15.59 12.64
CA HIS A 116 4.47 14.79 13.74
C HIS A 116 4.92 15.38 15.07
N LYS A 117 3.98 15.67 15.97
CA LYS A 117 4.32 16.14 17.32
C LYS A 117 4.90 14.98 18.12
N GLY A 118 6.12 15.16 18.64
CA GLY A 118 6.88 14.11 19.31
C GLY A 118 7.82 13.35 18.38
N PHE A 119 8.18 12.14 18.82
CA PHE A 119 9.27 11.35 18.26
C PHE A 119 8.76 10.18 17.40
N LEU A 120 9.27 10.06 16.18
CA LEU A 120 9.23 8.84 15.39
C LEU A 120 10.66 8.31 15.22
N ASP A 121 10.86 7.03 15.48
CA ASP A 121 12.17 6.39 15.32
C ASP A 121 12.59 6.36 13.83
N PRO A 122 13.69 7.03 13.43
CA PRO A 122 14.13 7.07 12.03
C PRO A 122 14.50 5.69 11.45
N GLU A 123 14.87 4.71 12.27
CA GLU A 123 15.14 3.34 11.79
C GLU A 123 13.82 2.60 11.48
N VAL A 124 12.77 2.88 12.24
CA VAL A 124 11.43 2.35 11.97
C VAL A 124 10.80 3.07 10.78
N TYR A 125 10.80 4.40 10.80
CA TYR A 125 10.31 5.31 9.77
C TYR A 125 11.41 5.65 8.76
N ARG A 126 12.16 4.64 8.35
CA ARG A 126 13.26 4.80 7.40
C ARG A 126 12.78 5.00 5.97
N GLN A 127 13.69 5.45 5.13
CA GLN A 127 13.49 5.62 3.69
C GLN A 127 12.86 4.38 3.03
N ASN A 128 12.05 4.61 2.00
CA ASN A 128 11.32 3.62 1.21
C ASN A 128 10.22 2.84 1.95
N ARG A 129 9.94 3.14 3.22
CA ARG A 129 8.74 2.63 3.88
C ARG A 129 7.49 3.32 3.34
N ARG A 130 6.38 2.57 3.28
CA ARG A 130 5.07 3.11 2.91
C ARG A 130 4.39 3.69 4.13
N ILE A 131 3.82 4.88 3.99
CA ILE A 131 3.00 5.51 5.02
C ILE A 131 1.71 6.06 4.45
N THR A 132 0.70 6.11 5.30
CA THR A 132 -0.55 6.83 5.09
C THR A 132 -0.73 7.77 6.27
N VAL A 133 -1.06 9.02 6.02
CA VAL A 133 -1.20 10.06 7.02
C VAL A 133 -2.55 10.72 6.86
N ALA A 134 -3.28 10.80 7.96
CA ALA A 134 -4.42 11.69 8.10
C ALA A 134 -4.01 12.88 8.96
N GLY A 135 -4.23 14.10 8.47
CA GLY A 135 -3.73 15.29 9.14
C GLY A 135 -4.29 16.58 8.56
N THR A 136 -3.96 17.68 9.20
CA THR A 136 -4.45 19.01 8.86
C THR A 136 -3.45 19.73 7.96
N ILE A 137 -3.93 20.40 6.92
CA ILE A 137 -3.07 21.20 6.04
C ILE A 137 -2.61 22.45 6.81
N ALA A 138 -1.31 22.58 7.01
CA ALA A 138 -0.69 23.74 7.66
C ALA A 138 -0.21 24.81 6.66
N GLY A 139 -0.28 24.51 5.35
CA GLY A 139 0.18 25.39 4.28
C GLY A 139 1.47 24.86 3.64
N PHE A 140 2.42 25.73 3.38
CA PHE A 140 3.71 25.37 2.78
C PHE A 140 4.87 25.72 3.70
N ARG A 141 5.90 24.86 3.70
CA ARG A 141 7.15 25.08 4.43
C ARG A 141 8.30 25.03 3.44
N THR A 142 9.21 25.99 3.55
CA THR A 142 10.47 26.02 2.78
C THR A 142 11.56 25.45 3.68
N GLU A 143 11.95 24.19 3.46
CA GLU A 143 13.11 23.61 4.15
C GLU A 143 14.05 22.94 3.15
N GLN A 144 15.35 22.95 3.48
CA GLN A 144 16.39 22.21 2.78
C GLN A 144 16.33 20.71 3.12
N ILE A 145 15.16 20.08 3.02
CA ILE A 145 15.08 18.62 3.19
C ILE A 145 15.40 17.97 1.85
N GLY A 146 16.65 17.51 1.71
CA GLY A 146 17.10 16.38 0.88
C GLY A 146 16.88 16.39 -0.64
N SER A 147 15.97 17.22 -1.19
CA SER A 147 15.78 17.58 -2.62
C SER A 147 14.47 18.38 -2.87
N CYS A 148 13.90 19.09 -1.88
CA CYS A 148 12.88 20.14 -2.13
C CYS A 148 13.57 21.52 -2.20
N PRO A 149 13.98 22.05 -3.37
CA PRO A 149 14.39 23.46 -3.49
C PRO A 149 13.19 24.44 -3.46
N TYR A 150 11.97 23.95 -3.21
CA TYR A 150 10.73 24.71 -3.27
C TYR A 150 9.83 24.43 -2.05
N ALA A 151 8.91 25.36 -1.81
CA ALA A 151 7.88 25.28 -0.77
C ALA A 151 7.07 23.97 -0.91
N CYS A 152 7.18 23.07 0.07
CA CYS A 152 6.55 21.76 0.05
C CYS A 152 5.28 21.78 0.95
N LEU A 153 4.18 21.15 0.49
CA LEU A 153 2.92 21.10 1.24
C LEU A 153 3.20 20.47 2.61
N THR A 154 2.69 21.09 3.67
CA THR A 154 2.93 20.66 5.04
C THR A 154 1.65 20.20 5.69
N ILE A 155 1.69 18.99 6.24
CA ILE A 155 0.57 18.35 6.93
C ILE A 155 0.95 18.14 8.40
N GLU A 156 0.19 18.72 9.31
CA GLU A 156 0.27 18.37 10.73
C GLU A 156 -0.46 17.03 10.96
N SER A 157 0.29 16.01 11.35
CA SER A 157 -0.26 14.66 11.48
C SER A 157 -1.23 14.56 12.66
N ARG A 158 -2.41 13.99 12.42
CA ARG A 158 -3.33 13.54 13.47
C ARG A 158 -3.23 12.03 13.68
N GLN A 159 -3.01 11.30 12.58
CA GLN A 159 -2.76 9.87 12.59
C GLN A 159 -1.74 9.52 11.51
N VAL A 160 -0.72 8.75 11.88
CA VAL A 160 0.29 8.21 10.95
C VAL A 160 0.19 6.70 10.99
N TYR A 161 -0.03 6.08 9.83
CA TYR A 161 -0.02 4.64 9.67
C TYR A 161 1.19 4.22 8.86
N LEU A 162 2.06 3.41 9.49
CA LEU A 162 3.24 2.84 8.86
C LEU A 162 2.92 1.42 8.41
N TRP A 163 2.94 1.18 7.10
CA TRP A 163 2.66 -0.15 6.57
C TRP A 163 3.77 -1.14 6.94
N PRO A 164 3.42 -2.40 7.25
CA PRO A 164 4.41 -3.44 7.46
C PRO A 164 5.31 -3.57 6.23
N LYS A 165 6.56 -4.01 6.45
CA LYS A 165 7.40 -4.38 5.31
C LYS A 165 6.67 -5.50 4.58
N ASN A 166 6.45 -5.34 3.28
CA ASN A 166 6.11 -6.47 2.44
C ASN A 166 7.35 -7.35 2.45
N LEU A 167 7.43 -8.28 3.41
CA LEU A 167 8.20 -9.49 3.22
C LEU A 167 7.65 -10.02 1.91
N HIS A 168 8.44 -9.94 0.85
CA HIS A 168 8.07 -10.58 -0.39
C HIS A 168 7.62 -11.97 0.02
N ARG A 169 6.35 -12.24 -0.26
CA ARG A 169 5.81 -13.57 -0.41
C ARG A 169 6.63 -14.18 -1.55
N ASN A 170 7.87 -14.55 -1.26
CA ASN A 170 8.51 -15.72 -1.83
C ASN A 170 7.73 -16.89 -1.24
N TYR A 171 6.46 -17.01 -1.64
CA TYR A 171 5.97 -18.30 -2.05
C TYR A 171 6.74 -18.59 -3.34
N TYR A 172 8.03 -18.91 -3.18
CA TYR A 172 8.57 -19.94 -4.03
C TYR A 172 7.60 -21.08 -3.88
N TRP A 173 7.20 -21.62 -5.02
CA TRP A 173 6.42 -22.82 -5.16
C TRP A 173 7.19 -23.99 -4.54
N ASP A 174 7.35 -24.01 -3.22
CA ASP A 174 7.52 -25.22 -2.44
C ASP A 174 6.13 -25.86 -2.35
N ASP A 175 5.62 -26.28 -3.51
CA ASP A 175 4.56 -27.27 -3.59
C ASP A 175 5.23 -28.62 -3.27
N PRO A 176 4.97 -29.23 -2.10
CA PRO A 176 5.62 -30.47 -1.71
C PRO A 176 5.12 -31.68 -2.51
N TYR A 177 4.09 -31.52 -3.34
CA TYR A 177 3.38 -32.64 -3.96
C TYR A 177 3.96 -33.08 -5.30
N TRP A 178 4.89 -32.34 -5.89
CA TRP A 178 5.62 -32.80 -7.09
C TRP A 178 6.69 -33.87 -6.82
N ARG A 179 6.88 -34.28 -5.56
CA ARG A 179 7.77 -35.40 -5.19
C ARG A 179 7.10 -36.77 -5.13
N HIS A 180 5.78 -36.84 -5.32
CA HIS A 180 5.02 -38.08 -5.16
C HIS A 180 4.05 -38.31 -6.32
N ASP A 181 4.53 -38.25 -7.57
CA ASP A 181 3.85 -38.94 -8.66
C ASP A 181 4.55 -40.29 -8.94
N PRO A 182 3.95 -41.43 -8.58
CA PRO A 182 4.57 -42.75 -8.75
C PRO A 182 4.50 -43.30 -10.20
N PHE A 183 4.00 -42.56 -11.18
CA PHE A 183 3.62 -43.15 -12.48
C PHE A 183 4.56 -42.88 -13.67
N TYR A 184 5.76 -42.33 -13.47
CA TYR A 184 6.70 -42.09 -14.58
C TYR A 184 7.81 -43.16 -14.70
N TRP A 185 7.47 -44.45 -14.69
CA TRP A 185 8.46 -45.52 -14.92
C TRP A 185 8.22 -46.50 -16.09
N TYR A 186 7.15 -46.46 -16.88
CA TYR A 186 7.10 -47.33 -18.08
C TYR A 186 6.34 -46.71 -19.25
N GLY A 187 7.07 -46.30 -20.28
CA GLY A 187 6.50 -45.89 -21.56
C GLY A 187 7.55 -45.28 -22.49
N GLY A 188 8.19 -46.11 -23.30
CA GLY A 188 9.23 -45.74 -24.27
C GLY A 188 8.76 -44.87 -25.45
N PRO A 189 9.60 -44.77 -26.50
CA PRO A 189 9.86 -43.54 -27.23
C PRO A 189 8.84 -43.28 -28.33
N TYR A 190 8.16 -42.14 -28.27
CA TYR A 190 7.51 -41.55 -29.43
C TYR A 190 7.94 -40.10 -29.60
N HIS A 191 8.69 -39.89 -30.67
CA HIS A 191 8.99 -38.61 -31.28
C HIS A 191 7.70 -37.84 -31.56
N ASP A 192 7.56 -36.65 -30.97
CA ASP A 192 6.78 -35.57 -31.58
C ASP A 192 7.78 -34.52 -32.10
N PRO A 193 7.83 -34.22 -33.42
CA PRO A 193 8.83 -33.31 -33.99
C PRO A 193 8.46 -31.82 -33.93
N TYR A 194 7.37 -31.40 -33.27
CA TYR A 194 6.81 -30.06 -33.51
C TYR A 194 6.92 -29.00 -32.41
N TYR A 195 7.76 -29.18 -31.38
CA TYR A 195 8.09 -28.08 -30.45
C TYR A 195 9.57 -28.10 -30.05
N GLY A 196 10.43 -27.63 -30.96
CA GLY A 196 11.86 -27.42 -30.73
C GLY A 196 12.20 -26.02 -30.22
N GLY A 197 12.95 -25.98 -29.11
CA GLY A 197 13.90 -24.91 -28.71
C GLY A 197 13.26 -23.62 -28.19
N TYR A 198 13.61 -23.06 -27.04
CA TYR A 198 14.96 -22.88 -26.51
C TYR A 198 14.91 -22.66 -24.98
N TYR A 199 15.32 -23.64 -24.19
CA TYR A 199 15.99 -23.35 -22.91
C TYR A 199 17.24 -24.20 -22.82
N ARG A 200 18.34 -23.54 -23.19
CA ARG A 200 19.69 -24.06 -23.22
C ARG A 200 20.13 -24.32 -21.78
N ALA A 201 20.44 -25.58 -21.50
CA ALA A 201 20.97 -26.06 -20.24
C ALA A 201 22.32 -25.40 -19.90
N TYR A 202 22.46 -24.88 -18.68
CA TYR A 202 23.77 -24.79 -18.04
C TYR A 202 23.94 -25.99 -17.10
N ARG A 203 24.62 -27.00 -17.65
CA ARG A 203 25.24 -28.09 -16.89
C ARG A 203 26.31 -27.49 -15.98
N TYR A 204 26.14 -27.63 -14.67
CA TYR A 204 27.22 -27.50 -13.71
C TYR A 204 28.08 -28.77 -13.77
N TYR A 205 29.38 -28.63 -14.08
CA TYR A 205 30.39 -29.66 -13.81
C TYR A 205 31.34 -29.15 -12.72
N PRO A 206 31.61 -29.96 -11.69
CA PRO A 206 32.52 -29.60 -10.63
C PRO A 206 33.99 -29.89 -11.00
N SER A 207 34.86 -29.00 -10.51
CA SER A 207 36.30 -29.18 -10.24
C SER A 207 37.24 -29.54 -11.40
N LEU A 208 38.21 -28.67 -11.68
CA LEU A 208 39.61 -28.85 -11.26
C LEU A 208 40.52 -27.75 -11.87
N ARG A 209 41.36 -27.18 -10.99
CA ARG A 209 42.68 -26.59 -11.22
C ARG A 209 43.00 -26.08 -12.63
N TYR A 210 42.99 -24.76 -12.80
CA TYR A 210 44.06 -23.92 -13.34
C TYR A 210 43.51 -22.49 -13.40
N ALA A 211 43.99 -21.59 -12.55
CA ALA A 211 43.57 -20.20 -12.54
C ALA A 211 44.51 -19.38 -13.43
N PRO A 212 44.05 -18.79 -14.56
CA PRO A 212 44.76 -17.71 -15.18
C PRO A 212 44.47 -16.41 -14.41
N VAL A 213 45.53 -15.82 -13.88
CA VAL A 213 45.54 -14.50 -13.26
C VAL A 213 45.21 -13.46 -14.32
N TYR A 214 44.10 -12.74 -14.15
CA TYR A 214 43.88 -11.44 -14.78
C TYR A 214 43.56 -10.39 -13.72
N PRO A 215 44.04 -9.14 -13.90
CA PRO A 215 44.16 -8.16 -12.83
C PRO A 215 42.91 -7.29 -12.73
N GLY A 216 42.55 -6.95 -11.48
CA GLY A 216 41.83 -5.73 -11.16
C GLY A 216 40.31 -5.84 -11.12
N PHE A 217 39.76 -6.20 -9.95
CA PHE A 217 38.51 -5.61 -9.47
C PHE A 217 38.52 -5.70 -7.94
N HIS A 218 38.87 -4.59 -7.30
CA HIS A 218 38.95 -4.46 -5.85
C HIS A 218 37.58 -4.01 -5.33
N PRO A 219 36.92 -4.71 -4.39
CA PRO A 219 35.60 -4.33 -3.91
C PRO A 219 35.74 -3.42 -2.69
N TYR A 220 36.26 -2.20 -2.87
CA TYR A 220 36.11 -1.07 -1.94
C TYR A 220 36.42 0.21 -2.71
N ASP A 221 35.38 0.89 -3.17
CA ASP A 221 35.46 2.28 -3.64
C ASP A 221 34.50 3.13 -2.80
N PRO A 222 35.01 3.96 -1.86
CA PRO A 222 34.23 4.89 -1.08
C PRO A 222 34.35 6.30 -1.69
N TYR A 223 33.49 6.64 -2.65
CA TYR A 223 33.38 8.02 -3.14
C TYR A 223 31.94 8.34 -3.52
N TRP A 224 31.21 8.95 -2.59
CA TRP A 224 30.13 9.91 -2.85
C TRP A 224 30.08 10.91 -1.68
N ASP A 225 31.11 11.76 -1.61
CA ASP A 225 31.04 13.07 -0.97
C ASP A 225 31.31 14.09 -2.08
N GLU A 226 30.26 14.75 -2.55
CA GLU A 226 30.21 16.13 -3.11
C GLU A 226 28.75 16.49 -3.47
#